data_AF-A0A0P7X438-F1
#
_entry.id   AF-A0A0P7X438-F1
#
_cell.length_a   1.000
_cell.length_b   1.000
_cell.length_c   1.000
_cell.angle_alpha   90.00
_cell.angle_beta   90.00
_cell.angle_gamma   90.00
#
_symmetry.space_group_name_H-M   'P 1'
#
loop_
_entity.id
_entity.type
_entity.pdbx_description
1 polymer ?
#
loop_
_entity_poly.entity_id
_entity_poly.type
_entity_poly.pdbx_seq_one_letter_code
_entity_poly.pdbx_strand_id
1 'polypeptide(L)'
;METLESELTCPICLELFEDPLLLPCAHSLCFGCAHRILVSHCTPNEPVESITAFQCPTCRYVITLNQRGLEGLKRNVTLQNIIDRFQKASEGHAPQQETVHGPPANRAAARLAPARAHVPGARGREGEHVLRHR
;
A
#
# COMPACT_ATOMS: atom_id res chain seq x y z
N MET A 1 -3.92 -27.97 -11.32
CA MET A 1 -4.66 -26.73 -11.61
C MET A 1 -3.81 -25.61 -11.08
N GLU A 2 -3.32 -24.74 -11.96
CA GLU A 2 -2.66 -23.51 -11.55
C GLU A 2 -3.74 -22.60 -10.92
N THR A 3 -3.41 -21.99 -9.79
CA THR A 3 -4.31 -21.04 -9.12
C THR A 3 -4.17 -19.67 -9.78
N LEU A 4 -5.24 -18.88 -9.83
CA LEU A 4 -5.22 -17.51 -10.39
C LEU A 4 -4.11 -16.64 -9.76
N GLU A 5 -3.75 -16.90 -8.50
CA GLU A 5 -2.61 -16.29 -7.82
C GLU A 5 -1.30 -16.44 -8.61
N SER A 6 -1.03 -17.61 -9.18
CA SER A 6 0.19 -17.87 -9.96
C SER A 6 0.28 -16.97 -11.20
N GLU A 7 -0.85 -16.69 -11.86
CA GLU A 7 -0.93 -15.77 -13.00
C GLU A 7 -0.72 -14.30 -12.60
N LEU A 8 -0.98 -13.97 -11.34
CA LEU A 8 -0.84 -12.63 -10.76
C LEU A 8 0.48 -12.43 -10.02
N THR A 9 1.40 -13.40 -10.08
CA THR A 9 2.70 -13.32 -9.43
C THR A 9 3.79 -12.81 -10.37
N CYS A 10 4.68 -11.99 -9.80
CA CYS A 10 5.85 -11.49 -10.49
C CYS A 10 6.92 -12.59 -10.60
N PRO A 11 7.50 -12.84 -11.79
CA PRO A 11 8.51 -13.89 -11.98
C PRO A 11 9.85 -13.61 -11.30
N ILE A 12 10.01 -12.43 -10.68
CA ILE A 12 11.26 -12.00 -10.03
C ILE A 12 11.16 -12.08 -8.50
N CYS A 13 10.15 -11.44 -7.89
CA CYS A 13 9.96 -11.50 -6.44
C CYS A 13 9.10 -12.68 -5.99
N LEU A 14 8.41 -13.36 -6.91
CA LEU A 14 7.49 -14.48 -6.63
C LEU A 14 6.32 -14.10 -5.71
N GLU A 15 6.03 -12.80 -5.62
CA GLU A 15 4.90 -12.23 -4.91
C GLU A 15 3.91 -11.62 -5.92
N LEU A 16 2.70 -11.27 -5.46
CA LEU A 16 1.73 -10.55 -6.29
C LEU A 16 2.35 -9.26 -6.85
N PHE A 17 2.02 -8.90 -8.09
CA PHE A 17 2.62 -7.70 -8.68
C PHE A 17 2.30 -6.43 -7.88
N GLU A 18 3.35 -5.71 -7.52
CA GLU A 18 3.30 -4.40 -6.89
C GLU A 18 3.80 -3.34 -7.87
N ASP A 19 2.94 -2.37 -8.20
CA ASP A 19 3.19 -1.37 -9.26
C ASP A 19 3.65 -2.04 -10.58
N PRO A 20 2.80 -2.87 -11.21
CA PRO A 20 3.17 -3.60 -12.41
C PRO A 20 3.46 -2.63 -13.56
N LEU A 21 4.70 -2.58 -14.03
CA LEU A 21 5.10 -1.94 -15.26
C LEU A 21 4.73 -2.82 -16.46
N LEU A 22 4.14 -2.21 -17.49
CA LEU A 22 3.89 -2.82 -18.78
C LEU A 22 5.09 -2.59 -19.70
N LEU A 23 5.78 -3.66 -20.02
CA LEU A 23 6.94 -3.64 -20.91
C LEU A 23 6.49 -3.59 -22.38
N PRO A 24 7.32 -3.08 -23.31
CA PRO A 24 7.02 -3.08 -24.75
C PRO A 24 6.74 -4.48 -25.34
N CYS A 25 7.25 -5.53 -24.70
CA CYS A 25 6.98 -6.93 -25.04
C CYS A 25 5.67 -7.48 -24.46
N ALA A 26 4.79 -6.62 -23.95
CA ALA A 26 3.50 -6.95 -23.32
C ALA A 26 3.57 -7.79 -22.04
N HIS A 27 4.76 -7.98 -21.45
CA HIS A 27 4.92 -8.61 -20.14
C HIS A 27 4.84 -7.57 -19.01
N SER A 28 4.50 -8.03 -17.81
CA SER A 28 4.49 -7.18 -16.62
C SER A 28 5.56 -7.57 -15.61
N LEU A 29 6.09 -6.57 -14.90
CA LEU A 29 7.06 -6.70 -13.81
C LEU A 29 6.80 -5.62 -12.76
N CYS A 30 7.06 -5.90 -11.49
CA CYS A 30 7.01 -4.86 -10.46
C CYS A 30 8.05 -3.77 -10.77
N PHE A 31 7.71 -2.51 -10.51
CA PHE A 31 8.64 -1.38 -10.66
C PHE A 31 9.98 -1.64 -9.95
N GLY A 32 9.93 -2.08 -8.70
CA GLY A 32 11.13 -2.41 -7.92
C GLY A 32 11.95 -3.57 -8.48
N CYS A 33 11.29 -4.55 -9.09
CA CYS A 33 11.98 -5.68 -9.74
C CYS A 33 12.70 -5.23 -11.01
N ALA A 34 12.05 -4.44 -11.86
CA ALA A 34 12.67 -3.86 -13.05
C ALA A 34 13.85 -2.95 -12.68
N HIS A 35 13.71 -2.15 -11.62
CA HIS A 35 14.77 -1.27 -11.12
C HIS A 35 15.99 -2.07 -10.64
N ARG A 36 15.77 -3.14 -9.89
CA ARG A 36 16.86 -4.02 -9.43
C ARG A 36 17.61 -4.66 -10.60
N ILE A 37 16.91 -5.12 -11.63
CA ILE A 37 17.52 -5.66 -12.85
C ILE A 37 18.38 -4.59 -13.51
N LEU A 38 17.84 -3.39 -13.72
CA LEU A 38 18.54 -2.28 -14.34
C LEU A 38 19.84 -1.93 -13.60
N VAL A 39 19.77 -1.77 -12.27
CA VAL A 39 20.93 -1.46 -11.42
C VAL A 39 21.96 -2.60 -11.41
N SER A 40 21.51 -3.87 -11.44
CA SER A 40 22.42 -5.02 -11.45
C SER A 40 23.21 -5.16 -12.76
N HIS A 41 22.66 -4.66 -13.87
CA HIS A 41 23.35 -4.63 -15.16
C HIS A 41 24.32 -3.46 -15.32
N CYS A 42 24.42 -2.57 -14.33
CA CYS A 42 25.40 -1.48 -14.31
C CYS A 42 26.77 -2.02 -13.88
N THR A 43 27.73 -2.10 -14.78
CA THR A 43 29.12 -2.33 -14.38
C THR A 43 29.66 -1.08 -13.67
N PRO A 44 30.45 -1.23 -12.58
CA PRO A 44 30.94 -0.11 -11.76
C PRO A 44 31.90 0.86 -12.47
N ASN A 45 32.14 0.69 -13.77
CA ASN A 45 33.08 1.48 -14.56
C ASN A 45 32.41 2.35 -15.63
N GLU A 46 31.07 2.34 -15.75
CA GLU A 46 30.33 3.18 -16.68
C GLU A 46 29.37 4.12 -15.91
N PRO A 47 29.26 5.40 -16.32
CA PRO A 47 28.38 6.34 -15.66
C PRO A 47 26.92 5.88 -15.76
N VAL A 48 26.22 5.93 -14.63
CA VAL A 48 24.81 5.51 -14.41
C VAL A 48 23.82 6.22 -15.35
N GLU A 49 24.25 7.25 -16.07
CA GLU A 49 23.44 7.98 -17.06
C GLU A 49 23.28 7.24 -18.40
N SER A 50 24.00 6.13 -18.61
CA SER A 50 24.06 5.45 -19.91
C SER A 50 23.34 4.09 -19.97
N ILE A 51 22.67 3.65 -18.89
CA ILE A 51 21.90 2.40 -18.95
C ILE A 51 20.59 2.65 -19.70
N THR A 52 20.70 2.47 -21.01
CA THR A 52 19.63 2.71 -21.97
C THR A 52 18.86 1.45 -22.30
N ALA A 53 19.17 0.28 -21.72
CA ALA A 53 18.41 -0.94 -21.99
C ALA A 53 18.51 -2.00 -20.90
N PHE A 54 17.48 -2.85 -20.82
CA PHE A 54 17.49 -4.10 -20.05
C PHE A 54 16.75 -5.21 -20.80
N GLN A 55 16.93 -6.47 -20.39
CA GLN A 55 16.23 -7.61 -20.99
C GLN A 55 15.02 -8.02 -20.14
N CYS A 56 13.89 -8.28 -20.79
CA CYS A 56 12.75 -8.88 -20.13
C CYS A 56 13.11 -10.29 -19.62
N PRO A 57 12.95 -10.60 -18.32
CA PRO A 57 13.29 -11.91 -17.78
C PRO A 57 12.40 -13.03 -18.31
N THR A 58 11.18 -12.72 -18.77
CA THR A 58 10.21 -13.71 -19.26
C THR A 58 10.46 -14.12 -20.71
N CYS A 59 10.77 -13.16 -21.59
CA CYS A 59 10.86 -13.41 -23.04
C CYS A 59 12.20 -12.99 -23.66
N ARG A 60 13.14 -12.48 -22.87
CA ARG A 60 14.45 -11.96 -23.30
C ARG A 60 14.41 -10.82 -24.32
N TYR A 61 13.24 -10.20 -24.53
CA TYR A 61 13.11 -9.01 -25.34
C TYR A 61 13.94 -7.85 -24.74
N VAL A 62 14.73 -7.18 -25.58
CA VAL A 62 15.55 -6.02 -25.19
C VAL A 62 14.68 -4.78 -25.17
N ILE A 63 14.63 -4.12 -24.03
CA ILE A 63 13.81 -2.95 -23.76
C ILE A 63 14.72 -1.76 -23.64
N THR A 64 14.64 -0.86 -24.62
CA THR A 64 15.38 0.39 -24.62
C THR A 64 14.62 1.43 -23.78
N LEU A 65 15.33 2.10 -22.88
CA LEU A 65 14.84 3.13 -21.99
C LEU A 65 15.34 4.51 -22.43
N ASN A 66 14.49 5.51 -22.19
CA ASN A 66 14.77 6.91 -22.50
C ASN A 66 15.53 7.56 -21.34
N GLN A 67 15.79 8.87 -21.40
CA GLN A 67 16.32 9.65 -20.26
C GLN A 67 15.49 9.53 -18.97
N ARG A 68 14.21 9.15 -19.08
CA ARG A 68 13.30 8.91 -17.94
C ARG A 68 13.45 7.51 -17.32
N GLY A 69 14.30 6.65 -17.88
CA GLY A 69 14.49 5.29 -17.39
C GLY A 69 13.16 4.50 -17.33
N LEU A 70 12.98 3.78 -16.22
CA LEU A 70 11.78 2.97 -15.95
C LEU A 70 10.52 3.81 -15.70
N GLU A 71 10.66 5.06 -15.23
CA GLU A 71 9.52 5.96 -15.03
C GLU A 71 8.85 6.36 -16.35
N GLY A 72 9.54 6.16 -17.48
CA GLY A 72 8.97 6.32 -18.81
C GLY A 72 8.06 5.17 -19.25
N LEU A 73 8.07 4.03 -18.55
CA LEU A 73 7.23 2.88 -18.88
C LEU A 73 5.81 3.05 -18.32
N LYS A 74 4.83 2.53 -19.06
CA LYS A 74 3.43 2.61 -18.66
C LYS A 74 3.16 1.61 -17.53
N ARG A 75 2.47 2.03 -16.48
CA ARG A 75 1.92 1.08 -15.49
C ARG A 75 0.71 0.33 -16.02
N ASN A 76 0.63 -0.96 -15.73
CA ASN A 76 -0.52 -1.81 -16.01
C ASN A 76 -1.57 -1.67 -14.90
N VAL A 77 -2.32 -0.56 -14.92
CA VAL A 77 -3.38 -0.29 -13.94
C VAL A 77 -4.47 -1.38 -13.95
N THR A 78 -4.73 -1.99 -15.11
CA THR A 78 -5.69 -3.10 -15.22
C THR A 78 -5.24 -4.30 -14.39
N LEU A 79 -3.97 -4.71 -14.50
CA LEU A 79 -3.43 -5.80 -13.70
C LEU A 79 -3.47 -5.47 -12.20
N GLN A 80 -3.12 -4.24 -11.83
CA GLN A 80 -3.22 -3.79 -10.44
C GLN A 80 -4.66 -3.89 -9.90
N ASN A 81 -5.66 -3.51 -10.70
CA ASN A 81 -7.08 -3.61 -10.33
C ASN A 81 -7.54 -5.06 -10.17
N ILE A 82 -7.01 -5.98 -10.99
CA ILE A 82 -7.33 -7.41 -10.88
C ILE A 82 -6.76 -7.96 -9.56
N ILE A 83 -5.51 -7.61 -9.22
CA ILE A 83 -4.85 -8.01 -7.97
C ILE A 83 -5.62 -7.50 -6.75
N ASP A 84 -6.04 -6.23 -6.75
CA ASP A 84 -6.84 -5.64 -5.68
C ASP A 84 -8.15 -6.42 -5.44
N ARG A 85 -8.85 -6.78 -6.52
CA ARG A 85 -10.09 -7.58 -6.43
C ARG A 85 -9.82 -9.00 -5.97
N PHE A 86 -8.72 -9.61 -6.42
CA PHE A 86 -8.32 -10.95 -6.02
C PHE A 86 -8.05 -11.01 -4.51
N GLN A 87 -7.30 -10.05 -3.97
CA GLN A 87 -7.03 -9.95 -2.53
C GLN A 87 -8.33 -9.79 -1.74
N LYS A 88 -9.21 -8.86 -2.14
CA LYS A 88 -10.52 -8.65 -1.49
C LYS A 88 -11.40 -9.89 -1.51
N ALA A 89 -11.38 -10.67 -2.58
CA ALA A 89 -12.13 -11.92 -2.67
C ALA A 89 -11.53 -13.02 -1.79
N SER A 90 -10.20 -13.07 -1.67
CA SER A 90 -9.49 -14.00 -0.79
C SER A 90 -9.74 -13.71 0.69
N GLU A 91 -9.92 -12.43 1.04
CA GLU A 91 -10.19 -11.97 2.41
C GLU A 91 -11.68 -12.11 2.81
N GLY A 92 -12.54 -12.60 1.90
CA GLY A 92 -14.01 -12.56 1.98
C GLY A 92 -14.75 -13.80 2.50
N HIS A 93 -14.18 -14.61 3.39
CA HIS A 93 -14.94 -15.64 4.16
C HIS A 93 -15.34 -15.18 5.58
N ALA A 94 -15.41 -13.88 5.84
CA ALA A 94 -16.09 -13.34 7.03
C ALA A 94 -17.48 -12.80 6.63
N PRO A 95 -18.59 -13.24 7.24
CA PRO A 95 -19.92 -12.76 6.89
C PRO A 95 -20.06 -11.31 7.35
N GLN A 96 -20.15 -10.39 6.40
CA GLN A 96 -20.52 -9.01 6.69
C GLN A 96 -22.03 -8.97 6.95
N GLN A 97 -22.42 -8.77 8.22
CA GLN A 97 -23.77 -8.39 8.58
C GLN A 97 -24.11 -7.08 7.87
N GLU A 98 -25.05 -7.14 6.93
CA GLU A 98 -25.72 -5.99 6.34
C GLU A 98 -26.42 -5.18 7.45
N THR A 99 -25.76 -4.14 7.97
CA THR A 99 -26.46 -3.08 8.70
C THR A 99 -27.17 -2.21 7.67
N VAL A 100 -28.47 -2.46 7.52
CA VAL A 100 -29.41 -1.65 6.75
C VAL A 100 -29.47 -0.25 7.38
N HIS A 101 -28.70 0.69 6.84
CA HIS A 101 -28.80 2.10 7.18
C HIS A 101 -29.88 2.75 6.29
N GLY A 102 -31.10 2.87 6.84
CA GLY A 102 -32.16 3.70 6.26
C GLY A 102 -31.83 5.20 6.35
N PRO A 103 -32.47 6.07 5.53
CA PRO A 103 -32.14 7.48 5.42
C PRO A 103 -32.51 8.29 6.68
N PRO A 104 -31.86 9.45 6.93
CA PRO A 104 -32.07 10.22 8.15
C PRO A 104 -33.38 11.01 8.07
N ALA A 105 -34.34 10.69 8.94
CA ALA A 105 -35.53 11.52 9.15
C ALA A 105 -35.25 12.56 10.23
N ASN A 106 -35.13 13.82 9.79
CA ASN A 106 -35.23 15.03 10.59
C ASN A 106 -36.47 15.00 11.50
N ARG A 107 -36.32 15.27 12.81
CA ARG A 107 -37.36 15.95 13.59
C ARG A 107 -36.77 16.78 14.73
N ALA A 108 -37.23 18.02 14.77
CA ALA A 108 -36.80 19.10 15.63
C ALA A 108 -37.35 19.02 17.07
N ALA A 109 -36.59 19.68 17.97
CA ALA A 109 -36.99 20.46 19.13
C ALA A 109 -37.90 19.85 20.22
N ALA A 110 -37.33 19.73 21.43
CA ALA A 110 -37.99 20.18 22.66
C ALA A 110 -36.94 20.50 23.74
N ARG A 111 -36.95 21.77 24.17
CA ARG A 111 -36.23 22.28 25.36
C ARG A 111 -36.91 21.77 26.64
N LEU A 112 -36.15 21.60 27.72
CA LEU A 112 -36.47 22.01 29.11
C LEU A 112 -35.27 21.64 30.02
N ALA A 113 -34.78 22.62 30.81
CA ALA A 113 -33.68 22.54 31.78
C ALA A 113 -34.23 22.29 33.21
N PRO A 114 -33.47 22.54 34.29
CA PRO A 114 -32.32 21.82 34.86
C PRO A 114 -32.64 21.22 36.26
N ALA A 115 -31.82 20.30 36.79
CA ALA A 115 -31.88 19.91 38.20
C ALA A 115 -30.50 20.00 38.87
N ARG A 116 -30.50 20.62 40.05
CA ARG A 116 -29.37 21.17 40.82
C ARG A 116 -28.60 20.10 41.62
N ALA A 117 -27.32 20.43 41.81
CA ALA A 117 -26.50 20.31 43.02
C ALA A 117 -26.25 18.93 43.66
N HIS A 118 -24.97 18.53 43.66
CA HIS A 118 -24.33 18.01 44.87
C HIS A 118 -22.82 18.33 44.90
N VAL A 119 -22.39 19.04 45.94
CA VAL A 119 -21.00 19.18 46.41
C VAL A 119 -21.04 18.78 47.90
N PRO A 120 -20.21 17.84 48.33
CA PRO A 120 -19.13 18.13 49.30
C PRO A 120 -17.88 17.29 48.96
N GLY A 121 -16.64 17.50 49.42
CA GLY A 121 -15.99 18.34 50.43
C GLY A 121 -14.58 17.70 50.60
N ALA A 122 -13.51 18.45 50.36
CA ALA A 122 -12.60 19.00 51.39
C ALA A 122 -11.49 18.05 51.93
N ARG A 123 -10.24 18.51 51.72
CA ARG A 123 -9.06 18.57 52.63
C ARG A 123 -8.05 17.42 52.76
N GLY A 124 -6.76 17.82 52.60
CA GLY A 124 -5.51 17.24 53.12
C GLY A 124 -4.39 17.32 52.06
N ARG A 125 -3.49 18.33 51.97
CA ARG A 125 -2.32 18.67 52.84
C ARG A 125 -1.48 17.43 53.19
N GLU A 126 -0.16 17.37 53.16
CA GLU A 126 1.04 18.19 52.87
C GLU A 126 2.19 17.15 52.88
N GLY A 127 3.34 17.39 52.23
CA GLY A 127 4.51 16.53 52.49
C GLY A 127 5.62 16.57 51.45
N GLU A 128 6.42 17.62 51.48
CA GLU A 128 7.80 17.65 50.97
C GLU A 128 8.64 16.53 51.61
N HIS A 129 9.54 15.92 50.83
CA HIS A 129 10.79 15.40 51.39
C HIS A 129 11.91 15.46 50.35
N VAL A 130 12.78 16.45 50.51
CA VAL A 130 14.12 16.53 49.93
C VAL A 130 14.97 15.45 50.59
N LEU A 131 15.50 14.51 49.81
CA LEU A 131 16.66 13.71 50.25
C LEU A 131 17.80 13.88 49.27
N ARG A 132 18.82 14.58 49.78
CA ARG A 132 20.22 14.56 49.37
C ARG A 132 20.82 13.16 49.57
N HIS A 133 22.13 13.03 49.32
CA HIS A 133 23.00 11.83 49.39
C HIS A 133 23.17 11.17 48.02
N ARG A 134 24.37 11.01 47.43
CA ARG A 134 25.76 11.09 47.90
C ARG A 134 26.66 11.35 46.71
#